data_AF-A0A2C6EBG8-F1
#
_entry.id   AF-A0A2C6EBG8-F1
#
_cell.length_a   1.000
_cell.length_b   1.000
_cell.length_c   1.000
_cell.angle_alpha   90.00
_cell.angle_beta   90.00
_cell.angle_gamma   90.00
#
_symmetry.space_group_name_H-M   'P 1'
#
loop_
_entity.id
_entity.type
_entity.pdbx_description
1 polymer ?
#
loop_
_entity_poly.entity_id
_entity_poly.type
_entity_poly.pdbx_seq_one_letter_code
_entity_poly.pdbx_strand_id
1 'polypeptide(L)'
;MNIKPQFHTNHGSVGVPSSSKEMQDALKTLAKDRPDEEVSQFPDVNSEFTIDFSYTESPVSYDRDFMRNFEFRMLGMKSYGIHREHIGTDENGRIYKDTYGDFEGREKIDEFLAIFDRLNEEQQIKFAHFKPTESLLDVANRLTDEELGQLTDFIVQSLSVNSFGQRGEDYSEKLIDKLSSMSDDLLKDTVKTMSSLMEQAENKVFSDPALPAYLLDEDGRADMDLTVREADLFDQFNAYGDMNNQLLNDYAKFIIDNKFSDGDLLDLNTHLANSDFDTSRGMLDMATLVKANDRTTFIEMLNEVDTREPNNLFARLSKLNYENENTEYFRTDNREYVKFKGAPADDNEKSRLYNQLIKAYENQGLGWMNDVMEQSEGMPVRAELNMWLSILEDVEENPDAFKRSDSVETWMERNLTEIVNDYYQGIKEKVFAHNEELDNFLNMSMLERIELDTIELDEQTPLAE
;
A
#
# COMPACT_ATOMS: atom_id res chain seq x y z
N MET A 1 -29.71 57.50 -9.87
CA MET A 1 -28.44 58.22 -10.14
C MET A 1 -27.47 57.23 -10.74
N ASN A 2 -26.97 57.53 -11.95
CA ASN A 2 -25.79 56.89 -12.53
C ASN A 2 -24.56 57.20 -11.67
N ILE A 3 -23.61 56.25 -11.56
CA ILE A 3 -22.19 56.40 -11.96
C ILE A 3 -21.52 55.01 -11.96
N LYS A 4 -20.66 54.83 -12.98
CA LYS A 4 -19.97 53.64 -13.51
C LYS A 4 -18.95 52.96 -12.59
N PRO A 5 -18.51 51.73 -12.93
CA PRO A 5 -17.54 50.92 -12.18
C PRO A 5 -16.09 51.41 -12.37
N GLN A 6 -15.24 51.09 -11.39
CA GLN A 6 -13.77 51.14 -11.54
C GLN A 6 -13.22 49.71 -11.52
N PHE A 7 -12.53 49.35 -12.59
CA PHE A 7 -11.63 48.20 -12.66
C PHE A 7 -10.39 48.49 -11.81
N HIS A 8 -10.01 47.56 -10.94
CA HIS A 8 -8.61 47.32 -10.60
C HIS A 8 -8.30 45.81 -10.58
N THR A 9 -7.32 45.48 -11.41
CA THR A 9 -6.49 44.30 -11.62
C THR A 9 -6.47 43.18 -10.57
N ASN A 10 -6.57 41.96 -11.11
CA ASN A 10 -6.16 40.66 -10.57
C ASN A 10 -4.86 40.69 -9.74
N HIS A 11 -4.94 40.13 -8.53
CA HIS A 11 -3.91 39.27 -7.93
C HIS A 11 -4.62 38.30 -6.96
N GLY A 12 -5.36 37.35 -7.52
CA GLY A 12 -5.80 36.17 -6.78
C GLY A 12 -4.64 35.20 -6.69
N SER A 13 -3.91 35.22 -5.57
CA SER A 13 -3.03 34.13 -5.18
C SER A 13 -3.88 32.90 -4.90
N VAL A 14 -3.93 31.99 -5.87
CA VAL A 14 -4.39 30.62 -5.63
C VAL A 14 -3.33 29.97 -4.75
N GLY A 15 -3.71 29.60 -3.53
CA GLY A 15 -2.85 28.91 -2.58
C GLY A 15 -2.39 27.58 -3.17
N VAL A 16 -1.08 27.45 -3.34
CA VAL A 16 -0.40 26.18 -3.58
C VAL A 16 -0.51 25.35 -2.28
N PRO A 17 -0.86 24.05 -2.34
CA PRO A 17 -0.83 23.18 -1.16
C PRO A 17 0.57 23.18 -0.54
N SER A 18 0.63 23.25 0.78
CA SER A 18 1.79 23.63 1.58
C SER A 18 2.90 22.58 1.73
N SER A 19 3.31 21.89 0.66
CA SER A 19 4.50 21.01 0.67
C SER A 19 5.83 21.78 0.55
N SER A 20 5.82 23.05 0.14
CA SER A 20 7.06 23.76 -0.21
C SER A 20 7.84 24.33 0.97
N LYS A 21 7.19 24.58 2.12
CA LYS A 21 7.85 25.26 3.25
C LYS A 21 8.69 24.30 4.08
N GLU A 22 8.18 23.10 4.35
CA GLU A 22 8.92 22.02 5.01
C GLU A 22 10.07 21.52 4.13
N MET A 23 9.86 21.40 2.82
CA MET A 23 10.91 21.07 1.85
C MET A 23 12.01 22.15 1.82
N GLN A 24 11.65 23.43 1.86
CA GLN A 24 12.63 24.52 1.90
C GLN A 24 13.37 24.60 3.25
N ASP A 25 12.71 24.28 4.36
CA ASP A 25 13.31 24.33 5.68
C ASP A 25 14.22 23.12 5.93
N ALA A 26 13.89 21.93 5.41
CA ALA A 26 14.75 20.75 5.38
C ALA A 26 16.01 20.97 4.53
N LEU A 27 15.87 21.60 3.35
CA LEU A 27 17.02 21.97 2.50
C LEU A 27 17.95 22.98 3.19
N LYS A 28 17.42 23.90 4.00
CA LYS A 28 18.21 24.88 4.76
C LYS A 28 18.89 24.28 5.99
N THR A 29 18.32 23.26 6.62
CA THR A 29 18.95 22.56 7.75
C THR A 29 20.11 21.68 7.26
N LEU A 30 19.93 20.96 6.15
CA LEU A 30 21.01 20.16 5.54
C LEU A 30 22.20 20.99 5.06
N ALA A 31 21.95 22.24 4.64
CA ALA A 31 22.99 23.18 4.24
C ALA A 31 23.76 23.81 5.42
N LYS A 32 23.23 23.73 6.65
CA LYS A 32 23.83 24.32 7.85
C LYS A 32 24.58 23.31 8.74
N ASP A 33 24.29 22.03 8.64
CA ASP A 33 24.88 20.98 9.50
C ASP A 33 26.18 20.35 8.95
N ARG A 34 26.94 21.06 8.11
CA ARG A 34 28.36 20.74 7.91
C ARG A 34 29.21 21.63 8.82
N PRO A 35 29.71 21.14 9.98
CA PRO A 35 30.79 21.81 10.67
C PRO A 35 32.04 21.76 9.79
N ASP A 36 32.68 22.92 9.63
CA ASP A 36 34.02 23.06 9.09
C ASP A 36 34.99 22.18 9.89
N GLU A 37 35.45 21.06 9.33
CA GLU A 37 36.81 20.49 9.47
C GLU A 37 36.88 19.07 8.87
N GLU A 38 37.26 18.98 7.60
CA GLU A 38 38.49 18.32 7.12
C GLU A 38 38.37 18.13 5.60
N VAL A 39 39.35 18.69 4.89
CA VAL A 39 39.56 18.51 3.47
C VAL A 39 39.92 17.05 3.23
N SER A 40 38.92 16.17 3.12
CA SER A 40 39.12 14.86 2.52
C SER A 40 39.29 15.08 1.03
N GLN A 41 40.55 14.99 0.62
CA GLN A 41 41.02 15.04 -0.76
C GLN A 41 40.03 14.33 -1.69
N PHE A 42 39.46 15.09 -2.62
CA PHE A 42 38.91 14.51 -3.84
C PHE A 42 39.96 13.53 -4.38
N PRO A 43 39.61 12.26 -4.69
CA PRO A 43 40.50 11.46 -5.49
C PRO A 43 40.72 12.22 -6.79
N ASP A 44 41.98 12.51 -7.06
CA ASP A 44 42.48 13.07 -8.31
C ASP A 44 42.23 12.00 -9.38
N VAL A 45 41.03 12.02 -9.97
CA VAL A 45 40.67 11.12 -11.06
C VAL A 45 40.68 11.91 -12.36
N ASN A 46 41.77 11.75 -13.11
CA ASN A 46 41.80 11.93 -14.55
C ASN A 46 40.95 10.86 -15.26
N SER A 47 39.73 10.62 -14.81
CA SER A 47 38.69 9.91 -15.57
C SER A 47 37.73 10.98 -16.07
N GLU A 48 37.82 11.30 -17.36
CA GLU A 48 36.80 12.09 -18.04
C GLU A 48 35.44 11.44 -17.84
N PHE A 49 34.65 11.96 -16.91
CA PHE A 49 33.21 11.75 -16.87
C PHE A 49 32.63 12.40 -18.13
N THR A 50 32.20 11.58 -19.09
CA THR A 50 31.42 12.03 -20.25
C THR A 50 30.06 11.38 -20.15
N ILE A 51 29.06 12.18 -19.78
CA ILE A 51 27.65 11.87 -20.01
C ILE A 51 27.34 12.52 -21.37
N ASP A 52 27.30 11.71 -22.43
CA ASP A 52 26.96 12.18 -23.79
C ASP A 52 25.64 11.53 -24.21
N PHE A 53 24.53 12.21 -23.95
CA PHE A 53 23.22 11.89 -24.51
C PHE A 53 23.11 12.50 -25.91
N SER A 54 23.95 12.01 -26.83
CA SER A 54 24.05 12.38 -28.25
C SER A 54 24.33 13.87 -28.57
N TYR A 55 25.29 14.08 -29.48
CA TYR A 55 25.60 15.36 -30.08
C TYR A 55 24.35 16.14 -30.56
N THR A 56 24.27 17.42 -30.14
CA THR A 56 23.28 18.48 -30.46
C THR A 56 21.93 18.33 -29.73
N GLU A 57 21.51 19.15 -28.75
CA GLU A 57 21.45 20.61 -28.66
C GLU A 57 21.33 21.14 -27.21
N SER A 58 22.08 22.22 -26.92
CA SER A 58 21.66 23.49 -26.29
C SER A 58 21.19 23.56 -24.80
N PRO A 59 21.40 24.70 -24.10
CA PRO A 59 21.60 24.72 -22.66
C PRO A 59 20.31 24.97 -21.86
N VAL A 60 20.22 24.23 -20.75
CA VAL A 60 19.38 24.44 -19.54
C VAL A 60 17.93 23.94 -19.61
N SER A 61 17.73 22.70 -19.14
CA SER A 61 16.50 22.21 -18.49
C SER A 61 16.84 21.53 -17.15
N TYR A 62 17.53 22.23 -16.26
CA TYR A 62 18.08 21.67 -15.00
C TYR A 62 17.06 21.40 -13.87
N ASP A 63 15.75 21.50 -14.10
CA ASP A 63 14.77 21.51 -13.00
C ASP A 63 13.95 20.21 -12.87
N ARG A 64 13.50 19.61 -13.98
CA ARG A 64 12.57 18.45 -13.93
C ARG A 64 13.29 17.12 -13.75
N ASP A 65 14.36 16.89 -14.50
CA ASP A 65 15.09 15.62 -14.47
C ASP A 65 15.88 15.47 -13.18
N PHE A 66 16.38 16.58 -12.61
CA PHE A 66 17.04 16.57 -11.30
C PHE A 66 16.05 16.19 -10.19
N MET A 67 14.85 16.80 -10.19
CA MET A 67 13.81 16.51 -9.21
C MET A 67 13.31 15.07 -9.30
N ARG A 68 13.06 14.55 -10.52
CA ARG A 68 12.69 13.13 -10.72
C ARG A 68 13.80 12.17 -10.29
N ASN A 69 15.05 12.43 -10.68
CA ASN A 69 16.20 11.63 -10.21
C ASN A 69 16.36 11.66 -8.68
N PHE A 70 16.03 12.79 -8.06
CA PHE A 70 16.03 12.92 -6.60
C PHE A 70 14.89 12.10 -5.96
N GLU A 71 13.68 12.12 -6.53
CA GLU A 71 12.54 11.30 -6.10
C GLU A 71 12.90 9.81 -6.14
N PHE A 72 13.45 9.29 -7.24
CA PHE A 72 13.84 7.87 -7.32
C PHE A 72 14.93 7.49 -6.31
N ARG A 73 15.87 8.40 -6.02
CA ARG A 73 16.85 8.19 -4.94
C ARG A 73 16.22 8.19 -3.56
N MET A 74 15.13 8.93 -3.34
CA MET A 74 14.35 8.87 -2.10
C MET A 74 13.63 7.53 -1.95
N LEU A 75 13.23 6.91 -3.07
CA LEU A 75 12.70 5.53 -3.10
C LEU A 75 13.79 4.44 -2.93
N GLY A 76 15.06 4.82 -2.75
CA GLY A 76 16.18 3.89 -2.59
C GLY A 76 16.82 3.44 -3.91
N MET A 77 16.26 3.83 -5.06
CA MET A 77 16.78 3.45 -6.37
C MET A 77 18.06 4.20 -6.72
N LYS A 78 18.97 3.52 -7.43
CA LYS A 78 20.22 4.11 -7.92
C LYS A 78 20.08 4.44 -9.39
N SER A 79 20.82 5.44 -9.85
CA SER A 79 20.99 5.66 -11.30
C SER A 79 22.21 4.87 -11.76
N TYR A 80 22.07 4.13 -12.86
CA TYR A 80 23.15 3.36 -13.45
C TYR A 80 23.67 4.09 -14.69
N GLY A 81 24.99 4.14 -14.85
CA GLY A 81 25.67 4.75 -15.99
C GLY A 81 26.69 3.81 -16.62
N ILE A 82 27.04 4.07 -17.88
CA ILE A 82 28.08 3.33 -18.60
C ILE A 82 29.45 3.82 -18.12
N HIS A 83 30.30 2.90 -17.71
CA HIS A 83 31.65 3.18 -17.25
C HIS A 83 32.66 2.63 -18.26
N ARG A 84 33.59 3.48 -18.70
CA ARG A 84 34.68 3.12 -19.60
C ARG A 84 36.01 3.11 -18.86
N GLU A 85 36.60 1.94 -18.72
CA GLU A 85 37.91 1.74 -18.11
C GLU A 85 38.99 1.53 -19.20
N HIS A 86 40.12 2.22 -19.09
CA HIS A 86 41.28 1.95 -19.94
C HIS A 86 42.05 0.74 -19.39
N ILE A 87 42.08 -0.37 -20.14
CA ILE A 87 42.65 -1.66 -19.67
C ILE A 87 43.96 -2.04 -20.34
N GLY A 88 44.40 -1.28 -21.35
CA GLY A 88 45.67 -1.53 -22.01
C GLY A 88 45.84 -0.77 -23.32
N THR A 89 46.96 -1.01 -23.97
CA THR A 89 47.25 -0.45 -25.30
C THR A 89 47.87 -1.56 -26.13
N ASP A 90 47.29 -1.84 -27.30
CA ASP A 90 47.83 -2.78 -28.27
C ASP A 90 48.35 -2.07 -29.53
N GLU A 91 48.66 -2.87 -30.55
CA GLU A 91 49.16 -2.45 -31.86
C GLU A 91 48.20 -1.50 -32.60
N ASN A 92 46.91 -1.52 -32.23
CA ASN A 92 45.83 -0.77 -32.87
C ASN A 92 45.31 0.41 -32.03
N GLY A 93 45.82 0.59 -30.79
CA GLY A 93 45.51 1.75 -29.96
C GLY A 93 45.15 1.40 -28.52
N ARG A 94 44.45 2.32 -27.85
CA ARG A 94 43.97 2.14 -26.48
C ARG A 94 42.81 1.14 -26.46
N ILE A 95 42.93 0.10 -25.63
CA ILE A 95 41.86 -0.87 -25.36
C ILE A 95 41.06 -0.36 -24.17
N TYR A 96 39.74 -0.35 -24.33
CA TYR A 96 38.80 0.05 -23.31
C TYR A 96 37.86 -1.10 -22.96
N LYS A 97 37.50 -1.18 -21.69
CA LYS A 97 36.43 -2.04 -21.18
C LYS A 97 35.24 -1.16 -20.84
N ASP A 98 34.15 -1.34 -21.57
CA ASP A 98 32.87 -0.68 -21.28
C ASP A 98 32.05 -1.60 -20.36
N THR A 99 31.47 -1.04 -19.30
CA THR A 99 30.64 -1.76 -18.33
C THR A 99 29.36 -0.98 -18.04
N TYR A 100 28.24 -1.67 -17.84
CA TYR A 100 26.96 -1.05 -17.50
C TYR A 100 26.11 -2.02 -16.67
N GLY A 101 25.89 -1.71 -15.39
CA GLY A 101 25.32 -2.69 -14.46
C GLY A 101 26.21 -3.93 -14.36
N ASP A 102 25.65 -5.10 -14.65
CA ASP A 102 26.37 -6.38 -14.69
C ASP A 102 26.93 -6.73 -16.09
N PHE A 103 26.66 -5.90 -17.11
CA PHE A 103 27.16 -6.14 -18.45
C PHE A 103 28.61 -5.68 -18.62
N GLU A 104 29.39 -6.51 -19.33
CA GLU A 104 30.73 -6.19 -19.80
C GLU A 104 30.79 -6.29 -21.33
N GLY A 105 31.40 -5.28 -21.96
CA GLY A 105 31.57 -5.24 -23.41
C GLY A 105 30.36 -4.63 -24.14
N ARG A 106 30.63 -4.05 -25.31
CA ARG A 106 29.66 -3.21 -26.01
C ARG A 106 28.43 -3.95 -26.53
N GLU A 107 28.58 -5.20 -26.96
CA GLU A 107 27.46 -5.94 -27.59
C GLU A 107 26.24 -6.05 -26.66
N LYS A 108 26.45 -6.48 -25.42
CA LYS A 108 25.39 -6.60 -24.41
C LYS A 108 24.87 -5.24 -23.93
N ILE A 109 25.75 -4.25 -23.84
CA ILE A 109 25.37 -2.87 -23.49
C ILE A 109 24.46 -2.29 -24.58
N ASP A 110 24.83 -2.43 -25.86
CA ASP A 110 24.06 -1.92 -26.98
C ASP A 110 22.71 -2.65 -27.11
N GLU A 111 22.68 -3.97 -26.86
CA GLU A 111 21.43 -4.75 -26.80
C GLU A 111 20.49 -4.22 -25.72
N PHE A 112 21.01 -3.96 -24.52
CA PHE A 112 20.20 -3.41 -23.43
C PHE A 112 19.75 -1.97 -23.70
N LEU A 113 20.61 -1.13 -24.28
CA LEU A 113 20.25 0.25 -24.64
C LEU A 113 19.12 0.30 -25.68
N ALA A 114 19.03 -0.67 -26.58
CA ALA A 114 17.92 -0.76 -27.53
C ALA A 114 16.55 -0.97 -26.86
N ILE A 115 16.50 -1.40 -25.60
CA ILE A 115 15.25 -1.50 -24.83
C ILE A 115 14.66 -0.11 -24.59
N PHE A 116 15.49 0.93 -24.40
CA PHE A 116 15.00 2.28 -24.11
C PHE A 116 14.14 2.84 -25.25
N ASP A 117 14.45 2.51 -26.51
CA ASP A 117 13.69 2.94 -27.69
C ASP A 117 12.25 2.39 -27.72
N ARG A 118 11.97 1.36 -26.93
CA ARG A 118 10.65 0.73 -26.80
C ARG A 118 9.75 1.42 -25.77
N LEU A 119 10.33 2.26 -24.92
CA LEU A 119 9.66 2.96 -23.83
C LEU A 119 9.40 4.41 -24.20
N ASN A 120 8.34 4.99 -23.65
CA ASN A 120 8.12 6.44 -23.76
C ASN A 120 9.11 7.23 -22.87
N GLU A 121 9.22 8.54 -23.08
CA GLU A 121 10.18 9.40 -22.36
C GLU A 121 10.11 9.26 -20.83
N GLU A 122 8.91 9.14 -20.26
CA GLU A 122 8.76 9.00 -18.82
C GLU A 122 9.21 7.62 -18.33
N GLN A 123 8.84 6.57 -19.04
CA GLN A 123 9.23 5.20 -18.72
C GLN A 123 10.74 4.99 -18.92
N GLN A 124 11.38 5.63 -19.90
CA GLN A 124 12.83 5.61 -20.07
C GLN A 124 13.55 6.15 -18.83
N ILE A 125 13.06 7.25 -18.26
CA ILE A 125 13.64 7.83 -17.04
C ILE A 125 13.50 6.84 -15.88
N LYS A 126 12.32 6.23 -15.70
CA LYS A 126 12.07 5.22 -14.66
C LYS A 126 12.97 3.99 -14.84
N PHE A 127 13.03 3.46 -16.07
CA PHE A 127 13.79 2.26 -16.42
C PHE A 127 15.30 2.44 -16.24
N ALA A 128 15.82 3.66 -16.41
CA ALA A 128 17.23 3.98 -16.17
C ALA A 128 17.69 3.75 -14.71
N HIS A 129 16.73 3.61 -13.78
CA HIS A 129 17.00 3.32 -12.38
C HIS A 129 17.02 1.82 -12.04
N PHE A 130 16.65 0.95 -12.98
CA PHE A 130 16.84 -0.48 -12.81
C PHE A 130 18.28 -0.86 -13.13
N LYS A 131 18.83 -1.78 -12.34
CA LYS A 131 20.17 -2.30 -12.58
C LYS A 131 20.16 -3.09 -13.90
N PRO A 132 21.03 -2.77 -14.87
CA PRO A 132 21.17 -3.59 -16.08
C PRO A 132 21.69 -4.99 -15.72
N THR A 133 20.87 -6.01 -15.97
CA THR A 133 21.17 -7.43 -15.70
C THR A 133 20.64 -8.31 -16.84
N GLU A 134 21.18 -9.53 -16.97
CA GLU A 134 20.66 -10.51 -17.95
C GLU A 134 19.18 -10.85 -17.68
N SER A 135 18.75 -10.92 -16.41
CA SER A 135 17.34 -11.14 -16.06
C SER A 135 16.43 -10.02 -16.58
N LEU A 136 16.85 -8.77 -16.44
CA LEU A 136 16.08 -7.63 -16.95
C LEU A 136 16.01 -7.62 -18.48
N LEU A 137 17.13 -7.95 -19.14
CA LEU A 137 17.20 -8.09 -20.59
C LEU A 137 16.28 -9.23 -21.09
N ASP A 138 16.29 -10.38 -20.42
CA ASP A 138 15.40 -11.52 -20.74
C ASP A 138 13.92 -11.13 -20.62
N VAL A 139 13.52 -10.57 -19.47
CA VAL A 139 12.14 -10.14 -19.23
C VAL A 139 11.72 -9.10 -20.26
N ALA A 140 12.55 -8.07 -20.50
CA ALA A 140 12.24 -7.03 -21.48
C ALA A 140 12.03 -7.63 -22.87
N ASN A 141 12.87 -8.55 -23.32
CA ASN A 141 12.76 -9.18 -24.63
C ASN A 141 11.52 -10.07 -24.80
N ARG A 142 10.95 -10.58 -23.70
CA ARG A 142 9.77 -11.46 -23.71
C ARG A 142 8.45 -10.70 -23.61
N LEU A 143 8.50 -9.46 -23.13
CA LEU A 143 7.35 -8.55 -23.04
C LEU A 143 7.20 -7.71 -24.31
N THR A 144 5.97 -7.31 -24.61
CA THR A 144 5.66 -6.24 -25.58
C THR A 144 6.03 -4.87 -25.00
N ASP A 145 6.04 -3.84 -25.84
CA ASP A 145 6.39 -2.47 -25.42
C ASP A 145 5.39 -1.93 -24.37
N GLU A 146 4.10 -2.27 -24.51
CA GLU A 146 3.05 -1.93 -23.56
C GLU A 146 3.25 -2.64 -22.22
N GLU A 147 3.46 -3.96 -22.24
CA GLU A 147 3.69 -4.77 -21.03
C GLU A 147 4.97 -4.34 -20.30
N LEU A 148 6.04 -4.00 -21.04
CA LEU A 148 7.29 -3.50 -20.46
C LEU A 148 7.09 -2.13 -19.79
N GLY A 149 6.29 -1.26 -20.42
CA GLY A 149 5.89 0.01 -19.83
C GLY A 149 5.11 -0.18 -18.52
N GLN A 150 4.11 -1.06 -18.52
CA GLN A 150 3.31 -1.40 -17.34
C GLN A 150 4.19 -1.95 -16.19
N LEU A 151 5.10 -2.88 -16.49
CA LEU A 151 6.04 -3.41 -15.49
C LEU A 151 6.93 -2.30 -14.91
N THR A 152 7.43 -1.41 -15.76
CA THR A 152 8.29 -0.28 -15.35
C THR A 152 7.55 0.65 -14.40
N ASP A 153 6.31 1.01 -14.73
CA ASP A 153 5.49 1.89 -13.91
C ASP A 153 5.11 1.21 -12.58
N PHE A 154 4.75 -0.07 -12.60
CA PHE A 154 4.43 -0.84 -11.40
C PHE A 154 5.57 -0.91 -10.40
N ILE A 155 6.80 -1.25 -10.85
CA ILE A 155 7.96 -1.37 -9.95
C ILE A 155 8.21 -0.04 -9.22
N VAL A 156 8.16 1.08 -9.95
CA VAL A 156 8.36 2.41 -9.37
C VAL A 156 7.24 2.79 -8.41
N GLN A 157 5.97 2.60 -8.79
CA GLN A 157 4.85 2.94 -7.92
C GLN A 157 4.84 2.10 -6.64
N SER A 158 5.10 0.79 -6.74
CA SER A 158 5.14 -0.11 -5.59
C SER A 158 6.25 0.23 -4.57
N LEU A 159 7.35 0.87 -5.02
CA LEU A 159 8.41 1.36 -4.13
C LEU A 159 8.05 2.67 -3.41
N SER A 160 7.02 3.39 -3.86
CA SER A 160 6.63 4.71 -3.32
C SER A 160 5.90 4.66 -1.97
N VAL A 161 5.56 3.46 -1.49
CA VAL A 161 4.93 3.22 -0.18
C VAL A 161 5.74 3.80 0.97
N ASN A 162 7.06 3.91 0.86
CA ASN A 162 7.92 4.41 1.95
C ASN A 162 8.21 5.91 1.81
N SER A 163 7.17 6.73 1.68
CA SER A 163 7.33 8.19 1.52
C SER A 163 7.85 8.85 2.80
N PHE A 164 8.88 9.71 2.64
CA PHE A 164 9.54 10.53 3.67
C PHE A 164 10.34 9.79 4.75
N GLY A 165 11.65 9.67 4.53
CA GLY A 165 12.65 9.42 5.57
C GLY A 165 13.03 7.95 5.80
N GLN A 166 12.23 7.03 5.27
CA GLN A 166 12.50 5.59 5.35
C GLN A 166 12.95 5.09 3.98
N ARG A 167 14.27 4.89 3.82
CA ARG A 167 14.77 4.23 2.61
C ARG A 167 14.32 2.78 2.64
N GLY A 168 13.28 2.45 1.87
CA GLY A 168 12.94 1.07 1.57
C GLY A 168 14.12 0.36 0.89
N GLU A 169 14.25 -0.94 1.12
CA GLU A 169 15.15 -1.76 0.30
C GLU A 169 14.59 -1.83 -1.12
N ASP A 170 15.37 -1.37 -2.10
CA ASP A 170 15.07 -1.57 -3.51
C ASP A 170 15.02 -3.08 -3.82
N TYR A 171 13.81 -3.60 -4.04
CA TYR A 171 13.55 -4.99 -4.38
C TYR A 171 13.40 -5.23 -5.89
N SER A 172 13.62 -4.21 -6.74
CA SER A 172 13.41 -4.30 -8.19
C SER A 172 14.17 -5.47 -8.82
N GLU A 173 15.46 -5.63 -8.50
CA GLU A 173 16.29 -6.72 -9.00
C GLU A 173 15.74 -8.10 -8.59
N LYS A 174 15.32 -8.27 -7.33
CA LYS A 174 14.73 -9.53 -6.84
C LYS A 174 13.42 -9.87 -7.56
N LEU A 175 12.57 -8.85 -7.80
CA LEU A 175 11.33 -9.03 -8.54
C LEU A 175 11.61 -9.40 -9.99
N ILE A 176 12.51 -8.69 -10.66
CA ILE A 176 12.92 -8.95 -12.04
C ILE A 176 13.50 -10.37 -12.19
N ASP A 177 14.37 -10.79 -11.27
CA ASP A 177 14.93 -12.15 -11.25
C ASP A 177 13.83 -13.22 -11.08
N LYS A 178 12.81 -12.93 -10.27
CA LYS A 178 11.68 -13.85 -10.12
C LYS A 178 10.85 -13.92 -11.40
N LEU A 179 10.57 -12.78 -12.03
CA LEU A 179 9.83 -12.70 -13.29
C LEU A 179 10.56 -13.40 -14.44
N SER A 180 11.89 -13.28 -14.53
CA SER A 180 12.69 -13.94 -15.57
C SER A 180 12.58 -15.47 -15.50
N SER A 181 12.39 -16.02 -14.30
CA SER A 181 12.23 -17.46 -14.08
C SER A 181 10.84 -18.03 -14.45
N MET A 182 9.84 -17.17 -14.68
CA MET A 182 8.47 -17.59 -15.00
C MET A 182 8.34 -18.09 -16.44
N SER A 183 7.32 -18.89 -16.73
CA SER A 183 6.90 -19.19 -18.10
C SER A 183 6.34 -17.94 -18.80
N ASP A 184 6.32 -17.92 -20.14
CA ASP A 184 5.83 -16.75 -20.90
C ASP A 184 4.37 -16.41 -20.60
N ASP A 185 3.53 -17.42 -20.44
CA ASP A 185 2.10 -17.22 -20.13
C ASP A 185 1.95 -16.63 -18.73
N LEU A 186 2.68 -17.17 -17.73
CA LEU A 186 2.63 -16.68 -16.35
C LEU A 186 3.22 -15.28 -16.21
N LEU A 187 4.32 -14.98 -16.92
CA LEU A 187 4.94 -13.66 -16.92
C LEU A 187 3.94 -12.60 -17.42
N LYS A 188 3.29 -12.85 -18.56
CA LYS A 188 2.32 -11.92 -19.14
C LYS A 188 1.10 -11.74 -18.24
N ASP A 189 0.59 -12.83 -17.69
CA ASP A 189 -0.54 -12.79 -16.76
C ASP A 189 -0.18 -12.01 -15.47
N THR A 190 1.02 -12.21 -14.94
CA THR A 190 1.53 -11.48 -13.77
C THR A 190 1.64 -9.99 -14.05
N VAL A 191 2.21 -9.58 -15.20
CA VAL A 191 2.34 -8.17 -15.61
C VAL A 191 0.97 -7.54 -15.86
N LYS A 192 0.04 -8.27 -16.49
CA LYS A 192 -1.33 -7.79 -16.66
C LYS A 192 -2.01 -7.56 -15.31
N THR A 193 -1.80 -8.47 -14.35
CA THR A 193 -2.31 -8.33 -12.98
C THR A 193 -1.70 -7.11 -12.28
N MET A 194 -0.39 -6.88 -12.43
CA MET A 194 0.26 -5.65 -11.96
C MET A 194 -0.44 -4.39 -12.47
N SER A 195 -0.76 -4.33 -13.76
CA SER A 195 -1.49 -3.22 -14.35
C SER A 195 -2.91 -3.07 -13.80
N SER A 196 -3.64 -4.17 -13.60
CA SER A 196 -4.99 -4.13 -13.01
C SER A 196 -4.97 -3.65 -11.56
N LEU A 197 -3.97 -4.06 -10.77
CA LEU A 197 -3.82 -3.60 -9.39
C LEU A 197 -3.45 -2.12 -9.33
N MET A 198 -2.65 -1.61 -10.27
CA MET A 198 -2.39 -0.16 -10.38
C MET A 198 -3.67 0.62 -10.64
N GLU A 199 -4.52 0.15 -11.56
CA GLU A 199 -5.82 0.78 -11.83
C GLU A 199 -6.72 0.75 -10.59
N GLN A 200 -6.75 -0.36 -9.84
CA GLN A 200 -7.49 -0.45 -8.58
C GLN A 200 -6.94 0.55 -7.54
N ALA A 201 -5.62 0.65 -7.41
CA ALA A 201 -4.96 1.58 -6.50
C ALA A 201 -5.26 3.04 -6.86
N GLU A 202 -5.18 3.41 -8.14
CA GLU A 202 -5.48 4.77 -8.62
C GLU A 202 -6.96 5.15 -8.39
N ASN A 203 -7.87 4.18 -8.49
CA ASN A 203 -9.30 4.42 -8.31
C ASN A 203 -9.76 4.37 -6.83
N LYS A 204 -8.96 3.82 -5.92
CA LYS A 204 -9.31 3.74 -4.50
C LYS A 204 -9.21 5.12 -3.84
N VAL A 205 -10.33 5.58 -3.31
CA VAL A 205 -10.41 6.80 -2.50
C VAL A 205 -10.55 6.40 -1.04
N PHE A 206 -9.51 6.66 -0.25
CA PHE A 206 -9.60 6.58 1.20
C PHE A 206 -10.26 7.85 1.73
N SER A 207 -11.43 7.72 2.33
CA SER A 207 -12.13 8.82 3.00
C SER A 207 -11.98 8.69 4.51
N ASP A 208 -11.67 9.81 5.17
CA ASP A 208 -11.80 9.89 6.62
C ASP A 208 -13.28 9.68 7.01
N PRO A 209 -13.53 9.08 8.19
CA PRO A 209 -14.88 8.91 8.67
C PRO A 209 -15.58 10.27 8.82
N ALA A 210 -16.85 10.33 8.40
CA ALA A 210 -17.65 11.54 8.53
C ALA A 210 -18.01 11.77 10.00
N LEU A 211 -17.34 12.75 10.61
CA LEU A 211 -17.62 13.12 12.00
C LEU A 211 -18.85 14.04 12.05
N PRO A 212 -19.81 13.80 12.96
CA PRO A 212 -20.89 14.73 13.22
C PRO A 212 -20.39 16.15 13.46
N ALA A 213 -21.11 17.16 12.97
CA ALA A 213 -20.69 18.57 13.04
C ALA A 213 -20.39 19.07 14.47
N TYR A 214 -20.96 18.43 15.51
CA TYR A 214 -20.68 18.78 16.91
C TYR A 214 -19.32 18.28 17.42
N LEU A 215 -18.62 17.45 16.64
CA LEU A 215 -17.24 16.99 16.87
C LEU A 215 -16.21 17.82 16.09
N LEU A 216 -16.66 18.79 15.30
CA LEU A 216 -15.82 19.59 14.43
C LEU A 216 -15.68 21.02 14.98
N ASP A 217 -14.47 21.55 14.91
CA ASP A 217 -14.20 22.97 15.14
C ASP A 217 -14.73 23.86 14.00
N GLU A 218 -14.54 25.17 14.13
CA GLU A 218 -14.97 26.15 13.10
C GLU A 218 -14.28 25.95 11.74
N ASP A 219 -13.13 25.27 11.71
CA ASP A 219 -12.36 24.93 10.51
C ASP A 219 -12.72 23.53 9.96
N GLY A 220 -13.71 22.84 10.55
CA GLY A 220 -14.16 21.52 10.13
C GLY A 220 -13.24 20.38 10.55
N ARG A 221 -12.41 20.58 11.58
CA ARG A 221 -11.44 19.59 12.08
C ARG A 221 -11.95 18.94 13.35
N ALA A 222 -11.64 17.66 13.52
CA ALA A 222 -11.95 16.94 14.75
C ALA A 222 -11.28 17.60 15.95
N ASP A 223 -12.06 18.13 16.90
CA ASP A 223 -11.56 18.63 18.19
C ASP A 223 -11.80 17.55 19.25
N MET A 224 -10.74 16.84 19.62
CA MET A 224 -10.79 15.67 20.49
C MET A 224 -9.98 15.94 21.75
N ASP A 225 -10.64 15.93 22.92
CA ASP A 225 -10.02 16.21 24.22
C ASP A 225 -9.00 15.15 24.63
N LEU A 226 -9.20 13.91 24.18
CA LEU A 226 -8.30 12.79 24.43
C LEU A 226 -8.07 11.97 23.17
N THR A 227 -6.81 11.72 22.83
CA THR A 227 -6.43 10.77 21.78
C THR A 227 -5.62 9.64 22.38
N VAL A 228 -6.21 8.46 22.46
CA VAL A 228 -5.54 7.22 22.89
C VAL A 228 -5.13 6.46 21.64
N ARG A 229 -3.87 6.03 21.61
CA ARG A 229 -3.33 5.18 20.54
C ARG A 229 -2.71 3.95 21.16
N GLU A 230 -2.96 2.80 20.56
CA GLU A 230 -2.14 1.62 20.81
C GLU A 230 -0.80 1.79 20.08
N ALA A 231 0.21 2.33 20.76
CA ALA A 231 1.61 2.36 20.28
C ALA A 231 2.26 0.97 20.47
N ASP A 232 3.27 0.48 19.71
CA ASP A 232 4.20 1.10 18.76
C ASP A 232 4.88 -0.02 17.94
N LEU A 233 4.62 -0.10 16.63
CA LEU A 233 5.34 -0.93 15.62
C LEU A 233 5.01 -0.43 14.20
N PHE A 234 3.79 0.10 13.99
CA PHE A 234 3.34 0.65 12.71
C PHE A 234 3.69 2.13 12.49
N ASP A 235 4.00 2.90 13.54
CA ASP A 235 4.50 4.29 13.43
C ASP A 235 5.85 4.38 12.70
N GLN A 236 6.54 3.23 12.53
CA GLN A 236 7.76 3.11 11.73
C GLN A 236 7.53 2.60 10.31
N PHE A 237 6.31 2.39 9.81
CA PHE A 237 6.16 1.86 8.44
C PHE A 237 5.07 2.51 7.59
N ASN A 238 4.06 3.17 8.17
CA ASN A 238 2.94 3.75 7.40
C ASN A 238 2.60 5.19 7.77
N ALA A 239 3.61 6.06 7.82
CA ALA A 239 3.36 7.51 7.85
C ALA A 239 2.87 7.99 6.46
N TYR A 240 1.59 7.74 6.15
CA TYR A 240 0.89 8.29 4.99
C TYR A 240 1.56 8.06 3.61
N GLY A 241 2.47 7.09 3.52
CA GLY A 241 2.89 6.55 2.24
C GLY A 241 1.65 5.97 1.57
N ASP A 242 1.35 6.49 0.39
CA ASP A 242 0.14 6.25 -0.39
C ASP A 242 -0.45 4.85 -0.14
N MET A 243 -1.47 4.73 0.72
CA MET A 243 -2.07 3.45 1.10
C MET A 243 -2.54 2.65 -0.13
N ASN A 244 -2.81 3.34 -1.24
CA ASN A 244 -3.11 2.75 -2.53
C ASN A 244 -1.93 1.91 -3.05
N ASN A 245 -0.70 2.40 -2.92
CA ASN A 245 0.50 1.72 -3.40
C ASN A 245 0.93 0.56 -2.50
N GLN A 246 0.40 0.46 -1.27
CA GLN A 246 0.64 -0.70 -0.39
C GLN A 246 0.20 -2.00 -1.06
N LEU A 247 -0.94 -2.01 -1.77
CA LEU A 247 -1.42 -3.18 -2.52
C LEU A 247 -0.38 -3.62 -3.57
N LEU A 248 0.22 -2.66 -4.27
CA LEU A 248 1.25 -2.93 -5.28
C LEU A 248 2.53 -3.49 -4.64
N ASN A 249 2.94 -2.92 -3.51
CA ASN A 249 4.09 -3.39 -2.74
C ASN A 249 3.92 -4.81 -2.21
N ASP A 250 2.74 -5.09 -1.65
CA ASP A 250 2.40 -6.40 -1.12
C ASP A 250 2.39 -7.43 -2.26
N TYR A 251 1.86 -7.08 -3.44
CA TYR A 251 1.84 -7.99 -4.58
C TYR A 251 3.24 -8.24 -5.11
N ALA A 252 4.08 -7.21 -5.19
CA ALA A 252 5.50 -7.35 -5.56
C ALA A 252 6.24 -8.31 -4.62
N LYS A 253 6.07 -8.13 -3.30
CA LYS A 253 6.66 -9.01 -2.27
C LYS A 253 6.12 -10.43 -2.36
N PHE A 254 4.81 -10.59 -2.53
CA PHE A 254 4.17 -11.88 -2.74
C PHE A 254 4.78 -12.62 -3.94
N ILE A 255 4.97 -11.93 -5.08
CA ILE A 255 5.59 -12.53 -6.26
C ILE A 255 7.03 -12.96 -5.96
N ILE A 256 7.85 -12.10 -5.33
CA ILE A 256 9.23 -12.44 -4.95
C ILE A 256 9.27 -13.72 -4.10
N ASP A 257 8.44 -13.77 -3.06
CA ASP A 257 8.38 -14.88 -2.10
C ASP A 257 7.45 -16.02 -2.55
N ASN A 258 6.93 -15.97 -3.78
CA ASN A 258 5.88 -16.87 -4.25
C ASN A 258 6.32 -18.33 -4.18
N LYS A 259 5.45 -19.12 -3.55
CA LYS A 259 5.57 -20.57 -3.36
C LYS A 259 4.37 -21.34 -3.94
N PHE A 260 3.42 -20.67 -4.59
CA PHE A 260 2.32 -21.29 -5.31
C PHE A 260 2.82 -21.96 -6.59
N SER A 261 2.09 -22.96 -7.08
CA SER A 261 2.35 -23.51 -8.40
C SER A 261 1.96 -22.50 -9.49
N ASP A 262 2.50 -22.65 -10.70
CA ASP A 262 2.14 -21.79 -11.83
C ASP A 262 0.63 -21.75 -12.07
N GLY A 263 -0.05 -22.90 -11.94
CA GLY A 263 -1.51 -23.00 -12.08
C GLY A 263 -2.27 -22.22 -11.00
N ASP A 264 -1.90 -22.42 -9.73
CA ASP A 264 -2.56 -21.71 -8.63
C ASP A 264 -2.30 -20.18 -8.70
N LEU A 265 -1.12 -19.77 -9.18
CA LEU A 265 -0.80 -18.35 -9.35
C LEU A 265 -1.60 -17.72 -10.50
N LEU A 266 -1.78 -18.42 -11.63
CA LEU A 266 -2.66 -17.97 -12.72
C LEU A 266 -4.11 -17.79 -12.24
N ASP A 267 -4.60 -18.73 -11.42
CA ASP A 267 -5.95 -18.66 -10.85
C ASP A 267 -6.07 -17.46 -9.90
N LEU A 268 -5.11 -17.28 -8.98
CA LEU A 268 -5.09 -16.13 -8.07
C LEU A 268 -5.03 -14.80 -8.83
N ASN A 269 -4.16 -14.68 -9.82
CA ASN A 269 -4.03 -13.49 -10.66
C ASN A 269 -5.32 -13.16 -11.39
N THR A 270 -6.03 -14.18 -11.88
CA THR A 270 -7.35 -14.00 -12.50
C THR A 270 -8.35 -13.38 -11.51
N HIS A 271 -8.35 -13.82 -10.24
CA HIS A 271 -9.21 -13.22 -9.21
C HIS A 271 -8.81 -11.79 -8.86
N LEU A 272 -7.51 -11.55 -8.65
CA LEU A 272 -6.98 -10.22 -8.34
C LEU A 272 -7.29 -9.20 -9.45
N ALA A 273 -7.12 -9.58 -10.72
CA ALA A 273 -7.36 -8.69 -11.85
C ALA A 273 -8.84 -8.33 -12.05
N ASN A 274 -9.78 -9.15 -11.55
CA ASN A 274 -11.21 -8.98 -11.74
C ASN A 274 -11.96 -8.51 -10.48
N SER A 275 -11.24 -8.16 -9.42
CA SER A 275 -11.80 -7.74 -8.13
C SER A 275 -11.60 -6.25 -7.88
N ASP A 276 -12.28 -5.71 -6.86
CA ASP A 276 -11.99 -4.35 -6.36
C ASP A 276 -10.76 -4.34 -5.43
N PHE A 277 -10.33 -3.13 -5.07
CA PHE A 277 -9.13 -2.91 -4.25
C PHE A 277 -9.16 -3.67 -2.92
N ASP A 278 -10.28 -3.62 -2.18
CA ASP A 278 -10.39 -4.22 -0.85
C ASP A 278 -10.41 -5.74 -0.96
N THR A 279 -11.17 -6.27 -1.91
CA THR A 279 -11.22 -7.70 -2.21
C THR A 279 -9.83 -8.22 -2.58
N SER A 280 -9.13 -7.56 -3.52
CA SER A 280 -7.76 -7.93 -3.92
C SER A 280 -6.79 -7.90 -2.75
N ARG A 281 -6.88 -6.88 -1.88
CA ARG A 281 -6.04 -6.78 -0.69
C ARG A 281 -6.27 -7.94 0.28
N GLY A 282 -7.54 -8.29 0.54
CA GLY A 282 -7.88 -9.42 1.41
C GLY A 282 -7.43 -10.78 0.84
N MET A 283 -7.58 -10.99 -0.47
CA MET A 283 -7.09 -12.19 -1.16
C MET A 283 -5.57 -12.32 -1.03
N LEU A 284 -4.84 -11.23 -1.29
CA LEU A 284 -3.38 -11.20 -1.27
C LEU A 284 -2.81 -11.41 0.13
N ASP A 285 -3.42 -10.80 1.14
CA ASP A 285 -3.05 -10.96 2.54
C ASP A 285 -3.21 -12.43 2.99
N MET A 286 -4.35 -13.04 2.63
CA MET A 286 -4.58 -14.46 2.89
C MET A 286 -3.62 -15.36 2.11
N ALA A 287 -3.38 -15.09 0.83
CA ALA A 287 -2.44 -15.84 0.00
C ALA A 287 -1.01 -15.81 0.58
N THR A 288 -0.62 -14.70 1.20
CA THR A 288 0.70 -14.53 1.82
C THR A 288 0.83 -15.33 3.12
N LEU A 289 -0.25 -15.43 3.90
CA LEU A 289 -0.23 -16.01 5.26
C LEU A 289 -0.74 -17.46 5.34
N VAL A 290 -1.36 -17.99 4.29
CA VAL A 290 -1.86 -19.36 4.25
C VAL A 290 -0.73 -20.39 4.25
N LYS A 291 -0.91 -21.49 4.99
CA LYS A 291 0.08 -22.58 5.05
C LYS A 291 0.14 -23.33 3.72
N ALA A 292 1.29 -23.94 3.45
CA ALA A 292 1.52 -24.67 2.20
C ALA A 292 0.48 -25.76 1.91
N ASN A 293 0.00 -26.48 2.93
CA ASN A 293 -0.98 -27.55 2.77
C ASN A 293 -2.42 -27.04 2.54
N ASP A 294 -2.67 -25.77 2.83
CA ASP A 294 -4.01 -25.16 2.83
C ASP A 294 -4.24 -24.31 1.56
N ARG A 295 -3.24 -24.22 0.67
CA ARG A 295 -3.28 -23.39 -0.54
C ARG A 295 -4.32 -23.85 -1.55
N THR A 296 -4.43 -25.15 -1.78
CA THR A 296 -5.43 -25.69 -2.71
C THR A 296 -6.83 -25.35 -2.23
N THR A 297 -7.11 -25.57 -0.95
CA THR A 297 -8.38 -25.20 -0.32
C THR A 297 -8.66 -23.70 -0.40
N PHE A 298 -7.62 -22.86 -0.23
CA PHE A 298 -7.74 -21.42 -0.43
C PHE A 298 -8.15 -21.05 -1.86
N ILE A 299 -7.54 -21.67 -2.89
CA ILE A 299 -7.91 -21.45 -4.30
C ILE A 299 -9.34 -21.97 -4.58
N GLU A 300 -9.74 -23.10 -4.01
CA GLU A 300 -11.12 -23.61 -4.11
C GLU A 300 -12.12 -22.62 -3.51
N MET A 301 -11.83 -22.07 -2.33
CA MET A 301 -12.65 -21.04 -1.70
C MET A 301 -12.73 -19.77 -2.57
N LEU A 302 -11.61 -19.31 -3.14
CA LEU A 302 -11.60 -18.17 -4.07
C LEU A 302 -12.52 -18.38 -5.27
N ASN A 303 -12.52 -19.59 -5.83
CA ASN A 303 -13.33 -19.93 -6.99
C ASN A 303 -14.85 -19.96 -6.72
N GLU A 304 -15.26 -20.07 -5.46
CA GLU A 304 -16.67 -20.06 -5.04
C GLU A 304 -17.17 -18.68 -4.58
N VAL A 305 -16.28 -17.81 -4.13
CA VAL A 305 -16.66 -16.47 -3.64
C VAL A 305 -17.18 -15.61 -4.78
N ASP A 306 -18.32 -14.94 -4.54
CA ASP A 306 -18.81 -13.91 -5.44
C ASP A 306 -18.02 -12.61 -5.22
N THR A 307 -16.95 -12.44 -5.99
CA THR A 307 -16.05 -11.27 -5.91
C THR A 307 -16.71 -9.97 -6.39
N ARG A 308 -17.92 -10.03 -6.95
CA ARG A 308 -18.71 -8.86 -7.33
C ARG A 308 -19.52 -8.29 -6.18
N GLU A 309 -19.71 -9.05 -5.10
CA GLU A 309 -20.38 -8.59 -3.90
C GLU A 309 -19.43 -7.68 -3.11
N PRO A 310 -19.75 -6.38 -2.90
CA PRO A 310 -18.82 -5.42 -2.29
C PRO A 310 -18.40 -5.78 -0.85
N ASN A 311 -19.21 -6.56 -0.15
CA ASN A 311 -18.96 -7.00 1.23
C ASN A 311 -18.62 -8.49 1.34
N ASN A 312 -18.04 -9.07 0.27
CA ASN A 312 -17.58 -10.45 0.29
C ASN A 312 -16.52 -10.70 1.39
N LEU A 313 -16.25 -11.98 1.66
CA LEU A 313 -15.31 -12.41 2.70
C LEU A 313 -13.96 -11.69 2.60
N PHE A 314 -13.34 -11.64 1.43
CA PHE A 314 -12.01 -11.05 1.28
C PHE A 314 -12.04 -9.53 1.46
N ALA A 315 -13.08 -8.84 0.94
CA ALA A 315 -13.28 -7.42 1.20
C ALA A 315 -13.36 -7.12 2.70
N ARG A 316 -14.08 -7.94 3.48
CA ARG A 316 -14.15 -7.81 4.95
C ARG A 316 -12.82 -8.09 5.63
N LEU A 317 -12.11 -9.15 5.22
CA LEU A 317 -10.79 -9.48 5.77
C LEU A 317 -9.76 -8.37 5.52
N SER A 318 -9.87 -7.64 4.41
CA SER A 318 -8.98 -6.53 4.10
C SER A 318 -8.99 -5.44 5.18
N LYS A 319 -10.14 -5.23 5.84
CA LYS A 319 -10.33 -4.22 6.89
C LYS A 319 -9.45 -4.43 8.12
N LEU A 320 -8.99 -5.66 8.34
CA LEU A 320 -8.02 -5.98 9.40
C LEU A 320 -6.69 -5.23 9.23
N ASN A 321 -6.40 -4.74 8.02
CA ASN A 321 -5.16 -4.02 7.70
C ASN A 321 -5.29 -2.49 7.84
N TYR A 322 -6.47 -1.94 8.15
CA TYR A 322 -6.72 -0.50 8.11
C TYR A 322 -6.88 0.10 9.51
N GLU A 323 -6.08 1.13 9.85
CA GLU A 323 -6.18 1.82 11.16
C GLU A 323 -7.53 2.53 11.34
N ASN A 324 -8.07 3.14 10.27
CA ASN A 324 -9.34 3.85 10.33
C ASN A 324 -10.52 2.92 10.66
N GLU A 325 -10.52 1.67 10.17
CA GLU A 325 -11.52 0.64 10.49
C GLU A 325 -11.43 0.16 11.96
N ASN A 326 -10.32 0.44 12.63
CA ASN A 326 -10.09 0.13 14.05
C ASN A 326 -10.17 1.38 14.95
N THR A 327 -10.65 2.51 14.41
CA THR A 327 -10.80 3.76 15.14
C THR A 327 -12.20 3.90 15.71
N GLU A 328 -12.30 4.17 17.01
CA GLU A 328 -13.56 4.30 17.73
C GLU A 328 -13.65 5.66 18.45
N TYR A 329 -14.87 6.16 18.59
CA TYR A 329 -15.15 7.49 19.14
C TYR A 329 -16.07 7.38 20.34
N PHE A 330 -15.76 8.12 21.41
CA PHE A 330 -16.53 8.12 22.64
C PHE A 330 -16.79 9.53 23.15
N ARG A 331 -17.84 9.66 23.96
CA ARG A 331 -18.25 10.88 24.66
C ARG A 331 -18.25 10.64 26.17
N THR A 332 -17.70 11.57 26.93
CA THR A 332 -17.76 11.57 28.40
C THR A 332 -19.08 12.16 28.92
N ASP A 333 -19.32 12.03 30.22
CA ASP A 333 -20.45 12.68 30.92
C ASP A 333 -20.40 14.21 30.84
N ASN A 334 -19.19 14.78 30.79
CA ASN A 334 -18.96 16.22 30.62
C ASN A 334 -19.02 16.70 29.17
N ARG A 335 -19.39 15.80 28.23
CA ARG A 335 -19.40 16.05 26.77
C ARG A 335 -18.03 16.31 26.16
N GLU A 336 -16.98 15.85 26.81
CA GLU A 336 -15.64 15.79 26.23
C GLU A 336 -15.57 14.59 25.28
N TYR A 337 -14.75 14.69 24.24
CA TYR A 337 -14.66 13.66 23.19
C TYR A 337 -13.33 12.91 23.25
N VAL A 338 -13.42 11.59 23.07
CA VAL A 338 -12.28 10.69 23.07
C VAL A 338 -12.19 9.99 21.74
N LYS A 339 -11.01 10.03 21.12
CA LYS A 339 -10.64 9.22 19.97
C LYS A 339 -9.74 8.08 20.40
N PHE A 340 -10.17 6.85 20.16
CA PHE A 340 -9.35 5.66 20.29
C PHE A 340 -8.90 5.18 18.91
N LYS A 341 -7.59 5.06 18.68
CA LYS A 341 -7.00 4.49 17.47
C LYS A 341 -6.47 3.10 17.81
N GLY A 342 -7.21 2.06 17.42
CA GLY A 342 -6.78 0.66 17.55
C GLY A 342 -5.76 0.29 16.48
N ALA A 343 -4.86 -0.62 16.82
CA ALA A 343 -3.91 -1.13 15.84
C ALA A 343 -4.60 -2.06 14.80
N PRO A 344 -4.13 -2.10 13.54
CA PRO A 344 -4.44 -3.20 12.62
C PRO A 344 -4.07 -4.57 13.21
N ALA A 345 -4.69 -5.64 12.72
CA ALA A 345 -4.38 -7.00 13.16
C ALA A 345 -2.97 -7.41 12.71
N ASP A 346 -2.21 -8.05 13.60
CA ASP A 346 -0.88 -8.54 13.24
C ASP A 346 -0.92 -9.85 12.42
N ASP A 347 0.20 -10.23 11.81
CA ASP A 347 0.27 -11.42 10.97
C ASP A 347 -0.04 -12.72 11.73
N ASN A 348 0.20 -12.78 13.04
CA ASN A 348 -0.14 -13.97 13.84
C ASN A 348 -1.66 -14.06 14.06
N GLU A 349 -2.31 -12.94 14.37
CA GLU A 349 -3.76 -12.85 14.50
C GLU A 349 -4.43 -13.21 13.17
N LYS A 350 -3.98 -12.60 12.07
CA LYS A 350 -4.49 -12.87 10.71
C LYS A 350 -4.25 -14.31 10.29
N SER A 351 -3.04 -14.85 10.48
CA SER A 351 -2.73 -16.24 10.14
C SER A 351 -3.60 -17.21 10.95
N ARG A 352 -3.84 -16.95 12.24
CA ARG A 352 -4.75 -17.78 13.05
C ARG A 352 -6.16 -17.77 12.47
N LEU A 353 -6.71 -16.59 12.17
CA LEU A 353 -8.02 -16.44 11.57
C LEU A 353 -8.11 -17.18 10.23
N TYR A 354 -7.18 -16.94 9.30
CA TYR A 354 -7.19 -17.56 7.98
C TYR A 354 -7.11 -19.08 8.03
N ASN A 355 -6.27 -19.63 8.90
CA ASN A 355 -6.22 -21.08 9.13
C ASN A 355 -7.58 -21.64 9.59
N GLN A 356 -8.31 -20.90 10.41
CA GLN A 356 -9.64 -21.33 10.87
C GLN A 356 -10.71 -21.14 9.79
N LEU A 357 -10.66 -20.07 9.00
CA LEU A 357 -11.59 -19.87 7.88
C LEU A 357 -11.44 -20.96 6.82
N ILE A 358 -10.21 -21.39 6.52
CA ILE A 358 -9.97 -22.54 5.64
C ILE A 358 -10.62 -23.80 6.18
N LYS A 359 -10.41 -24.12 7.47
CA LYS A 359 -11.09 -25.26 8.11
C LYS A 359 -12.61 -25.12 8.10
N ALA A 360 -13.12 -23.90 8.27
CA ALA A 360 -14.56 -23.63 8.23
C ALA A 360 -15.11 -23.97 6.86
N TYR A 361 -14.45 -23.50 5.80
CA TYR A 361 -14.79 -23.82 4.42
C TYR A 361 -14.75 -25.33 4.17
N GLU A 362 -13.71 -26.05 4.60
CA GLU A 362 -13.62 -27.51 4.42
C GLU A 362 -14.75 -28.29 5.10
N ASN A 363 -15.17 -27.83 6.28
CA ASN A 363 -16.13 -28.56 7.11
C ASN A 363 -17.59 -28.16 6.89
N GLN A 364 -17.84 -26.88 6.57
CA GLN A 364 -19.18 -26.28 6.51
C GLN A 364 -19.50 -25.66 5.13
N GLY A 365 -18.49 -25.35 4.32
CA GLY A 365 -18.64 -24.73 3.01
C GLY A 365 -18.90 -23.21 3.06
N LEU A 366 -18.80 -22.57 1.89
CA LEU A 366 -18.91 -21.11 1.77
C LEU A 366 -20.30 -20.57 2.16
N GLY A 367 -21.37 -21.34 1.92
CA GLY A 367 -22.73 -20.94 2.30
C GLY A 367 -22.88 -20.65 3.79
N TRP A 368 -22.31 -21.51 4.64
CA TRP A 368 -22.31 -21.29 6.09
C TRP A 368 -21.50 -20.05 6.49
N MET A 369 -20.37 -19.81 5.82
CA MET A 369 -19.57 -18.61 6.05
C MET A 369 -20.31 -17.33 5.65
N ASN A 370 -21.10 -17.38 4.57
CA ASN A 370 -21.95 -16.26 4.17
C ASN A 370 -23.03 -15.97 5.21
N ASP A 371 -23.66 -17.01 5.78
CA ASP A 371 -24.63 -16.82 6.88
C ASP A 371 -23.96 -16.14 8.08
N VAL A 372 -22.72 -16.52 8.43
CA VAL A 372 -21.94 -15.87 9.51
C VAL A 372 -21.70 -14.39 9.20
N MET A 373 -21.30 -14.06 7.97
CA MET A 373 -21.05 -12.68 7.55
C MET A 373 -22.31 -11.82 7.53
N GLU A 374 -23.45 -12.37 7.12
CA GLU A 374 -24.73 -11.67 7.13
C GLU A 374 -25.12 -11.29 8.57
N GLN A 375 -24.94 -12.21 9.53
CA GLN A 375 -25.26 -11.96 10.94
C GLN A 375 -24.26 -11.01 11.65
N SER A 376 -23.04 -10.87 11.12
CA SER A 376 -22.00 -9.99 11.67
C SER A 376 -21.95 -8.60 11.04
N GLU A 377 -22.90 -8.27 10.15
CA GLU A 377 -22.90 -7.00 9.43
C GLU A 377 -22.92 -5.80 10.40
N GLY A 378 -22.09 -4.79 10.11
CA GLY A 378 -21.98 -3.57 10.90
C GLY A 378 -21.19 -3.71 12.22
N MET A 379 -20.66 -4.89 12.52
CA MET A 379 -19.79 -5.08 13.68
C MET A 379 -18.43 -4.37 13.51
N PRO A 380 -17.81 -3.95 14.62
CA PRO A 380 -16.41 -3.53 14.60
C PRO A 380 -15.51 -4.66 14.11
N VAL A 381 -14.52 -4.32 13.28
CA VAL A 381 -13.62 -5.29 12.64
C VAL A 381 -12.91 -6.21 13.65
N ARG A 382 -12.45 -5.67 14.78
CA ARG A 382 -11.86 -6.48 15.86
C ARG A 382 -12.86 -7.40 16.55
N ALA A 383 -14.11 -6.97 16.70
CA ALA A 383 -15.16 -7.81 17.25
C ALA A 383 -15.54 -8.93 16.28
N GLU A 384 -15.55 -8.64 14.97
CA GLU A 384 -15.77 -9.65 13.92
C GLU A 384 -14.64 -10.71 13.92
N LEU A 385 -13.38 -10.31 14.10
CA LEU A 385 -12.28 -11.27 14.28
C LEU A 385 -12.52 -12.18 15.50
N ASN A 386 -12.85 -11.62 16.67
CA ASN A 386 -13.12 -12.41 17.88
C ASN A 386 -14.32 -13.34 17.72
N MET A 387 -15.36 -12.87 17.01
CA MET A 387 -16.53 -13.66 16.66
C MET A 387 -16.16 -14.86 15.80
N TRP A 388 -15.40 -14.65 14.72
CA TRP A 388 -14.91 -15.75 13.88
C TRP A 388 -14.11 -16.77 14.70
N LEU A 389 -13.19 -16.31 15.54
CA LEU A 389 -12.40 -17.21 16.39
C LEU A 389 -13.30 -18.02 17.34
N SER A 390 -14.34 -17.41 17.91
CA SER A 390 -15.24 -18.03 18.89
C SER A 390 -16.21 -19.03 18.26
N ILE A 391 -16.87 -18.65 17.16
CA ILE A 391 -17.83 -19.55 16.50
C ILE A 391 -17.12 -20.77 15.93
N LEU A 392 -15.89 -20.62 15.43
CA LEU A 392 -15.11 -21.73 14.89
C LEU A 392 -14.59 -22.67 15.98
N GLU A 393 -14.25 -22.13 17.16
CA GLU A 393 -13.94 -22.95 18.34
C GLU A 393 -15.15 -23.78 18.77
N ASP A 394 -16.34 -23.16 18.86
CA ASP A 394 -17.57 -23.87 19.21
C ASP A 394 -18.00 -24.93 18.17
N VAL A 395 -17.75 -24.67 16.88
CA VAL A 395 -17.96 -25.65 15.81
C VAL A 395 -17.04 -26.86 15.98
N GLU A 396 -15.77 -26.64 16.33
CA GLU A 396 -14.81 -27.72 16.60
C GLU A 396 -15.19 -28.52 17.86
N GLU A 397 -15.64 -27.85 18.93
CA GLU A 397 -16.01 -28.49 20.19
C GLU A 397 -17.36 -29.22 20.15
N ASN A 398 -18.34 -28.67 19.43
CA ASN A 398 -19.70 -29.20 19.37
C ASN A 398 -20.30 -29.15 17.96
N PRO A 399 -19.76 -29.97 17.01
CA PRO A 399 -20.19 -29.94 15.61
C PRO A 399 -21.67 -30.29 15.42
N ASP A 400 -22.27 -31.06 16.32
CA ASP A 400 -23.69 -31.43 16.25
C ASP A 400 -24.63 -30.23 16.44
N ALA A 401 -24.20 -29.19 17.17
CA ALA A 401 -24.97 -27.97 17.34
C ALA A 401 -25.09 -27.14 16.04
N PHE A 402 -24.15 -27.31 15.12
CA PHE A 402 -24.06 -26.55 13.87
C PHE A 402 -24.58 -27.28 12.63
N LYS A 403 -25.23 -28.45 12.82
CA LYS A 403 -25.85 -29.21 11.71
C LYS A 403 -27.20 -28.66 11.25
N ARG A 404 -27.83 -27.77 12.04
CA ARG A 404 -29.14 -27.20 11.71
C ARG A 404 -28.98 -25.93 10.89
N SER A 405 -29.94 -25.66 10.01
CA SER A 405 -29.94 -24.46 9.16
C SER A 405 -30.00 -23.15 9.94
N ASP A 406 -30.58 -23.15 11.14
CA ASP A 406 -30.71 -21.99 12.04
C ASP A 406 -29.57 -21.90 13.07
N SER A 407 -28.52 -22.72 12.92
CA SER A 407 -27.48 -22.83 13.95
C SER A 407 -26.60 -21.59 14.08
N VAL A 408 -26.25 -20.94 12.96
CA VAL A 408 -25.51 -19.67 12.96
C VAL A 408 -26.32 -18.59 13.64
N GLU A 409 -27.57 -18.37 13.21
CA GLU A 409 -28.49 -17.38 13.80
C GLU A 409 -28.64 -17.61 15.32
N THR A 410 -28.93 -18.86 15.73
CA THR A 410 -29.06 -19.22 17.15
C THR A 410 -27.79 -18.96 17.96
N TRP A 411 -26.62 -19.19 17.36
CA TRP A 411 -25.34 -18.93 18.02
C TRP A 411 -25.09 -17.42 18.14
N MET A 412 -25.36 -16.66 17.08
CA MET A 412 -25.18 -15.21 17.05
C MET A 412 -26.08 -14.53 18.08
N GLU A 413 -27.36 -14.90 18.17
CA GLU A 413 -28.30 -14.38 19.17
C GLU A 413 -27.81 -14.53 20.62
N ARG A 414 -27.01 -15.57 20.89
CA ARG A 414 -26.52 -15.87 22.25
C ARG A 414 -25.21 -15.19 22.59
N ASN A 415 -24.31 -15.05 21.62
CA ASN A 415 -22.91 -14.71 21.89
C ASN A 415 -22.51 -13.32 21.37
N LEU A 416 -23.15 -12.83 20.31
CA LEU A 416 -22.68 -11.64 19.60
C LEU A 416 -22.63 -10.39 20.47
N THR A 417 -23.68 -10.19 21.28
CA THR A 417 -23.78 -9.03 22.18
C THR A 417 -22.65 -9.03 23.22
N GLU A 418 -22.29 -10.19 23.76
CA GLU A 418 -21.21 -10.31 24.74
C GLU A 418 -19.86 -10.00 24.10
N ILE A 419 -19.56 -10.55 22.92
CA ILE A 419 -18.32 -10.31 22.18
C ILE A 419 -18.13 -8.81 21.87
N VAL A 420 -19.19 -8.14 21.39
CA VAL A 420 -19.16 -6.69 21.11
C VAL A 420 -18.96 -5.88 22.39
N ASN A 421 -19.64 -6.27 23.48
CA ASN A 421 -19.49 -5.59 24.76
C ASN A 421 -18.06 -5.74 25.29
N ASP A 422 -17.47 -6.94 25.25
CA ASP A 422 -16.11 -7.19 25.71
C ASP A 422 -15.08 -6.38 24.93
N TYR A 423 -15.25 -6.28 23.61
CA TYR A 423 -14.43 -5.41 22.77
C TYR A 423 -14.47 -3.94 23.25
N TYR A 424 -15.67 -3.40 23.47
CA TYR A 424 -15.81 -2.01 23.92
C TYR A 424 -15.35 -1.79 25.37
N GLN A 425 -15.54 -2.77 26.26
CA GLN A 425 -15.00 -2.67 27.62
C GLN A 425 -13.47 -2.64 27.60
N GLY A 426 -12.83 -3.48 26.79
CA GLY A 426 -11.37 -3.47 26.64
C GLY A 426 -10.83 -2.13 26.15
N ILE A 427 -11.54 -1.44 25.24
CA ILE A 427 -11.18 -0.08 24.81
C ILE A 427 -11.34 0.90 25.98
N LYS A 428 -12.47 0.87 26.69
CA LYS A 428 -12.72 1.77 27.83
C LYS A 428 -11.65 1.63 28.89
N GLU A 429 -11.25 0.41 29.25
CA GLU A 429 -10.18 0.15 30.20
C GLU A 429 -8.85 0.81 29.79
N LYS A 430 -8.49 0.74 28.51
CA LYS A 430 -7.28 1.39 27.97
C LYS A 430 -7.39 2.92 28.02
N VAL A 431 -8.55 3.46 27.67
CA VAL A 431 -8.83 4.90 27.76
C VAL A 431 -8.73 5.37 29.21
N PHE A 432 -9.34 4.64 30.15
CA PHE A 432 -9.28 4.92 31.58
C PHE A 432 -7.85 4.93 32.10
N ALA A 433 -7.07 3.88 31.80
CA ALA A 433 -5.68 3.79 32.21
C ALA A 433 -4.85 4.97 31.68
N HIS A 434 -5.01 5.33 30.39
CA HIS A 434 -4.28 6.44 29.80
C HIS A 434 -4.63 7.80 30.43
N ASN A 435 -5.91 8.04 30.75
CA ASN A 435 -6.33 9.29 31.37
C ASN A 435 -5.80 9.47 32.80
N GLU A 436 -5.60 8.37 33.55
CA GLU A 436 -4.98 8.41 34.88
C GLU A 436 -3.49 8.82 34.83
N GLU A 437 -2.84 8.69 33.68
CA GLU A 437 -1.44 9.07 33.46
C GLU A 437 -1.27 10.55 33.06
N LEU A 438 -2.35 11.26 32.75
CA LEU A 438 -2.30 12.66 32.34
C LEU A 438 -2.14 13.63 33.51
N ASP A 439 -1.39 14.71 33.30
CA ASP A 439 -1.22 15.79 34.29
C ASP A 439 -2.56 16.47 34.66
N ASN A 440 -3.51 16.51 33.72
CA ASN A 440 -4.88 16.96 33.93
C ASN A 440 -5.84 15.86 33.46
N PHE A 441 -6.37 15.07 34.39
CA PHE A 441 -7.32 14.02 34.06
C PHE A 441 -8.68 14.60 33.61
N LEU A 442 -9.27 14.00 32.60
CA LEU A 442 -10.66 14.21 32.22
C LEU A 442 -11.58 13.50 33.21
N ASN A 443 -12.77 14.05 33.45
CA ASN A 443 -13.81 13.33 34.17
C ASN A 443 -14.45 12.34 33.20
N MET A 444 -14.20 11.04 33.40
CA MET A 444 -14.67 9.99 32.52
C MET A 444 -15.65 9.05 33.21
N SER A 445 -16.47 9.55 34.15
CA SER A 445 -17.34 8.70 34.99
C SER A 445 -18.24 7.76 34.16
N MET A 446 -18.53 8.13 32.91
CA MET A 446 -19.03 7.24 31.86
C MET A 446 -18.37 7.55 30.51
N LEU A 447 -18.19 6.51 29.68
CA LEU A 447 -17.81 6.61 28.27
C LEU A 447 -18.93 6.00 27.41
N GLU A 448 -19.61 6.84 26.63
CA GLU A 448 -20.65 6.46 25.69
C GLU A 448 -20.07 6.42 24.27
N ARG A 449 -20.29 5.32 23.54
CA ARG A 449 -19.84 5.21 22.15
C ARG A 449 -20.61 6.21 21.28
N ILE A 450 -19.90 6.85 20.36
CA ILE A 450 -20.50 7.65 19.29
C ILE A 450 -20.62 6.75 18.06
N GLU A 451 -21.85 6.48 17.66
CA GLU A 451 -22.13 5.87 16.37
C GLU A 451 -21.99 6.93 15.29
N LEU A 452 -21.09 6.68 14.34
CA LEU A 452 -20.95 7.52 13.17
C LEU A 452 -21.95 7.03 12.13
N ASP A 453 -22.82 7.93 11.65
CA ASP A 453 -23.71 7.59 10.55
C ASP A 453 -22.85 7.18 9.35
N THR A 454 -23.08 5.97 8.82
CA THR A 454 -22.70 5.68 7.43
C THR A 454 -23.47 6.66 6.58
N ILE A 455 -22.77 7.54 5.87
CA ILE A 455 -23.43 8.46 4.92
C ILE A 455 -24.23 7.61 3.93
N GLU A 456 -25.55 7.57 4.08
CA GLU A 456 -26.42 7.44 2.92
C GLU A 456 -26.11 8.66 2.06
N LEU A 457 -25.48 8.44 0.91
CA LEU A 457 -25.41 9.44 -0.14
C LEU A 457 -26.85 9.77 -0.51
N ASP A 458 -27.39 10.81 0.11
CA ASP A 458 -28.74 11.29 -0.09
C ASP A 458 -28.82 11.74 -1.57
N GLU A 459 -29.25 10.84 -2.46
CA GLU A 459 -29.59 11.12 -3.86
C GLU A 459 -30.84 12.03 -3.93
N GLN A 460 -30.90 13.11 -3.17
CA GLN A 460 -31.99 14.07 -3.23
C GLN A 460 -31.49 15.50 -3.02
N THR A 461 -30.72 15.99 -4.00
CA THR A 461 -30.85 17.41 -4.36
C THR A 461 -31.34 17.51 -5.80
N PRO A 462 -32.62 17.88 -6.04
CA PRO A 462 -33.07 18.20 -7.38
C PRO A 462 -32.27 19.41 -7.87
N LEU A 463 -31.66 19.29 -9.05
CA LEU A 463 -31.19 20.44 -9.81
C LEU A 463 -32.36 21.43 -9.95
N ALA A 464 -32.28 22.56 -9.25
CA ALA A 464 -33.17 23.68 -9.49
C ALA A 464 -32.85 24.26 -10.87
N GLU A 465 -33.90 24.47 -11.66
CA GLU A 465 -33.94 24.92 -13.06
C GLU A 465 -33.09 26.15 -13.40
#